data_AF-A0AA43DIU7-F1
#
_entry.id   AF-A0AA43DIU7-F1
#
_cell.length_a   1.000
_cell.length_b   1.000
_cell.length_c   1.000
_cell.angle_alpha   90.00
_cell.angle_beta   90.00
_cell.angle_gamma   90.00
#
_symmetry.space_group_name_H-M   'P 1'
#
loop_
_entity.id
_entity.type
_entity.pdbx_description
1 polymer ?
#
loop_
_entity_poly.entity_id
_entity_poly.type
_entity_poly.pdbx_seq_one_letter_code
_entity_poly.pdbx_strand_id
1 'polypeptide(L)'
;MRFRIRGQQGFALIEMLAAIVIINIGLLGILLALNSGMVTLRRSAESSTASAVADQQIERYRARSFAAIYLDTTSVAATDSTYQTDIAYSASQVSQACSPLVAACTPSQTVTGPDGRSYRVDTYIVWTTPTGGAPVKQVTVVVRKPGSPTVLARVVSTAGADF
;
A
#
# COMPACT_ATOMS: atom_id res chain seq x y z
N MET A 1 33.25 -60.36 -33.60
CA MET A 1 32.96 -59.12 -34.35
C MET A 1 33.00 -57.95 -33.38
N ARG A 2 33.91 -56.99 -33.56
CA ARG A 2 34.12 -55.86 -32.64
C ARG A 2 33.89 -54.57 -33.43
N PHE A 3 32.74 -53.93 -33.24
CA PHE A 3 32.43 -52.64 -33.86
C PHE A 3 33.29 -51.56 -33.19
N ARG A 4 34.17 -50.92 -33.96
CA ARG A 4 35.01 -49.80 -33.51
C ARG A 4 34.31 -48.51 -33.94
N ILE A 5 33.80 -47.75 -32.98
CA ILE A 5 33.10 -46.47 -33.22
C ILE A 5 34.14 -45.45 -33.70
N ARG A 6 33.98 -44.96 -34.93
CA ARG A 6 34.82 -43.95 -35.58
C ARG A 6 34.47 -42.54 -35.07
N GLY A 7 35.46 -41.86 -34.49
CA GLY A 7 35.69 -40.40 -34.55
C GLY A 7 34.67 -39.44 -33.91
N GLN A 8 34.87 -39.08 -32.64
CA GLN A 8 34.12 -38.00 -31.94
C GLN A 8 34.68 -36.58 -32.14
N GLN A 9 35.75 -36.40 -32.94
CA GLN A 9 36.46 -35.10 -33.04
C GLN A 9 35.66 -33.97 -33.74
N GLY A 10 34.69 -34.29 -34.60
CA GLY A 10 33.80 -33.28 -35.22
C GLY A 10 32.55 -32.95 -34.39
N PHE A 11 32.20 -33.80 -33.41
CA PHE A 11 31.04 -33.63 -32.54
C PHE A 11 31.29 -32.53 -31.49
N ALA A 12 32.52 -32.39 -31.01
CA ALA A 12 32.90 -31.41 -29.99
C ALA A 12 32.69 -29.94 -30.40
N LEU A 13 32.90 -29.58 -31.67
CA LEU A 13 32.68 -28.21 -32.15
C LEU A 13 31.18 -27.87 -32.23
N ILE A 14 30.36 -28.83 -32.69
CA ILE A 14 28.91 -28.68 -32.74
C ILE A 14 28.33 -28.65 -31.33
N GLU A 15 28.89 -29.43 -30.41
CA GLU A 15 28.51 -29.45 -28.99
C GLU A 15 28.80 -28.12 -28.29
N MET A 16 29.95 -27.48 -28.55
CA MET A 16 30.25 -26.14 -28.03
C MET A 16 29.34 -25.07 -28.63
N LEU A 17 29.01 -25.17 -29.93
CA LEU A 17 28.06 -24.25 -30.57
C LEU A 17 26.66 -24.42 -29.98
N ALA A 18 26.20 -25.66 -29.80
CA ALA A 18 24.94 -25.95 -29.14
C ALA A 18 24.94 -25.46 -27.67
N ALA A 19 26.05 -25.62 -26.94
CA ALA A 19 26.20 -25.13 -25.58
C ALA A 19 26.08 -23.60 -25.51
N ILE A 20 26.76 -22.86 -26.40
CA ILE A 20 26.67 -21.39 -26.46
C ILE A 20 25.24 -20.95 -26.76
N VAL A 21 24.54 -21.63 -27.68
CA VAL A 21 23.12 -21.33 -27.99
C VAL A 21 22.22 -21.55 -26.77
N ILE A 22 22.38 -22.68 -26.07
CA ILE A 22 21.59 -22.98 -24.86
C ILE A 22 21.89 -21.95 -23.75
N ILE A 23 23.16 -21.59 -23.55
CA ILE A 23 23.56 -20.56 -22.57
C ILE A 23 22.92 -19.21 -22.92
N ASN A 24 22.92 -18.81 -24.19
CA ASN A 24 22.32 -17.55 -24.62
C ASN A 24 20.81 -17.52 -24.36
N ILE A 25 20.11 -18.63 -24.64
CA ILE A 25 18.67 -18.75 -24.35
C ILE A 25 18.44 -18.68 -22.83
N GLY A 26 19.26 -19.37 -22.04
CA GLY A 26 19.18 -19.34 -20.58
C GLY A 26 19.41 -17.94 -20.00
N LEU A 27 20.40 -17.21 -20.50
CA LEU A 27 20.72 -15.85 -20.03
C LEU A 27 19.58 -14.86 -20.33
N LEU A 28 18.98 -14.95 -21.52
CA LEU A 28 17.81 -14.13 -21.88
C LEU A 28 16.63 -14.43 -20.95
N GLY A 29 16.39 -15.70 -20.61
CA GLY A 29 15.37 -16.09 -19.64
C GLY A 29 15.58 -15.47 -18.26
N ILE A 30 16.83 -15.49 -17.75
CA ILE A 30 17.17 -14.93 -16.44
C ILE A 30 17.00 -13.40 -16.41
N LEU A 31 17.39 -12.70 -17.48
CA LEU A 31 17.24 -11.24 -17.56
C LEU A 31 15.76 -10.81 -17.53
N LEU A 32 14.88 -11.55 -18.21
CA LEU A 32 13.44 -11.30 -18.16
C LEU A 32 12.89 -11.53 -16.75
N ALA A 33 13.26 -12.66 -16.13
CA ALA A 33 12.84 -12.97 -14.76
C ALA A 33 13.31 -11.92 -13.74
N LEU A 34 14.55 -11.43 -13.85
CA LEU A 34 15.11 -10.43 -12.95
C LEU A 34 14.37 -9.09 -13.06
N ASN A 35 14.06 -8.64 -14.28
CA ASN A 35 13.31 -7.40 -14.51
C ASN A 35 11.89 -7.47 -13.90
N SER A 36 11.18 -8.57 -14.12
CA SER A 36 9.87 -8.80 -13.50
C SER A 36 9.96 -8.86 -11.97
N GLY A 37 10.98 -9.55 -11.43
CA GLY A 37 11.23 -9.64 -10.00
C GLY A 37 11.46 -8.26 -9.36
N MET A 38 12.28 -7.41 -9.98
CA MET A 38 12.54 -6.06 -9.47
C MET A 38 11.29 -5.18 -9.43
N VAL A 39 10.41 -5.26 -10.42
CA VAL A 39 9.14 -4.49 -10.43
C VAL A 39 8.22 -4.94 -9.30
N THR A 40 8.09 -6.25 -9.10
CA THR A 40 7.30 -6.81 -8.00
C THR A 40 7.86 -6.39 -6.65
N LEU A 41 9.18 -6.48 -6.45
CA LEU A 41 9.83 -6.05 -5.21
C LEU A 41 9.60 -4.56 -4.92
N ARG A 42 9.65 -3.69 -5.94
CA ARG A 42 9.36 -2.26 -5.77
C ARG A 42 7.92 -2.01 -5.33
N ARG A 43 6.94 -2.71 -5.92
CA ARG A 43 5.53 -2.60 -5.53
C ARG A 43 5.30 -3.10 -4.10
N SER A 44 5.92 -4.21 -3.74
CA SER A 44 5.85 -4.75 -2.37
C SER A 44 6.47 -3.78 -1.36
N ALA A 45 7.60 -3.15 -1.69
CA ALA A 45 8.23 -2.13 -0.84
C ALA A 45 7.36 -0.86 -0.70
N GLU A 46 6.73 -0.41 -1.78
CA GLU A 46 5.81 0.73 -1.77
C GLU A 46 4.57 0.45 -0.91
N SER A 47 3.96 -0.73 -1.04
CA SER A 47 2.82 -1.15 -0.21
C SER A 47 3.22 -1.31 1.27
N SER A 48 4.41 -1.86 1.56
CA SER A 48 4.91 -1.98 2.93
C SER A 48 5.10 -0.61 3.59
N THR A 49 5.64 0.35 2.84
CA THR A 49 5.79 1.72 3.32
C THR A 49 4.44 2.42 3.49
N ALA A 50 3.50 2.20 2.57
CA ALA A 50 2.14 2.71 2.69
C ALA A 50 1.43 2.18 3.95
N SER A 51 1.62 0.90 4.30
CA SER A 51 1.11 0.33 5.56
C SER A 51 1.72 1.00 6.79
N ALA A 52 3.04 1.22 6.80
CA ALA A 52 3.70 1.93 7.91
C ALA A 52 3.19 3.37 8.07
N VAL A 53 2.92 4.08 6.97
CA VAL A 53 2.30 5.42 6.99
C VAL A 53 0.86 5.34 7.51
N ALA A 54 0.09 4.32 7.12
CA ALA A 54 -1.27 4.11 7.63
C ALA A 54 -1.27 3.86 9.14
N ASP A 55 -0.37 3.00 9.61
CA ASP A 55 -0.20 2.68 11.03
C ASP A 55 0.22 3.92 11.82
N GLN A 56 1.16 4.72 11.31
CA GLN A 56 1.55 5.98 11.94
C GLN A 56 0.36 6.92 12.14
N GLN A 57 -0.54 7.00 11.15
CA GLN A 57 -1.74 7.81 11.26
C GLN A 57 -2.73 7.25 12.29
N ILE A 58 -2.88 5.93 12.39
CA ILE A 58 -3.69 5.29 13.44
C ILE A 58 -3.10 5.53 14.83
N GLU A 59 -1.77 5.44 14.99
CA GLU A 59 -1.10 5.73 16.26
C GLU A 59 -1.34 7.18 16.73
N ARG A 60 -1.47 8.14 15.80
CA ARG A 60 -1.87 9.51 16.16
C ARG A 60 -3.27 9.60 16.75
N TYR A 61 -4.20 8.71 16.36
CA TYR A 61 -5.53 8.63 16.97
C TYR A 61 -5.51 7.86 18.29
N ARG A 62 -4.67 6.83 18.42
CA ARG A 62 -4.46 6.11 19.69
C ARG A 62 -3.90 7.01 20.79
N ALA A 63 -3.11 8.01 20.42
CA ALA A 63 -2.57 9.01 21.35
C ALA A 63 -3.57 10.14 21.73
N ARG A 64 -4.82 10.09 21.25
CA ARG A 64 -5.83 11.13 21.52
C ARG A 64 -6.94 10.60 22.40
N SER A 65 -7.51 11.51 23.21
CA SER A 65 -8.73 11.20 23.96
C SER A 65 -9.89 10.96 23.00
N PHE A 66 -10.86 10.14 23.44
CA PHE A 66 -12.03 9.79 22.65
C PHE A 66 -12.78 11.02 22.10
N ALA A 67 -12.91 12.08 22.92
CA ALA A 67 -13.55 13.34 22.51
C ALA A 67 -12.80 14.06 21.37
N ALA A 68 -11.48 13.89 21.28
CA ALA A 68 -10.61 14.51 20.28
C ALA A 68 -10.47 13.70 18.96
N ILE A 69 -11.21 12.59 18.81
CA ILE A 69 -11.26 11.80 17.58
C ILE A 69 -12.41 12.33 16.70
N TYR A 70 -12.09 13.26 15.81
CA TYR A 70 -13.00 13.83 14.82
C TYR A 70 -12.20 14.45 13.67
N LEU A 71 -12.86 14.63 12.53
CA LEU A 71 -12.31 15.35 11.38
C LEU A 71 -12.76 16.82 11.40
N ASP A 72 -12.02 17.70 10.74
CA ASP A 72 -12.44 19.09 10.60
C ASP A 72 -13.62 19.22 9.61
N THR A 73 -14.72 19.84 10.05
CA THR A 73 -15.94 19.94 9.25
C THR A 73 -15.73 20.68 7.92
N THR A 74 -14.95 21.76 7.92
CA THR A 74 -14.69 22.54 6.69
C THR A 74 -13.81 21.76 5.72
N SER A 75 -12.83 21.04 6.25
CA SER A 75 -11.92 20.21 5.46
C SER A 75 -12.63 18.99 4.86
N VAL A 76 -13.58 18.38 5.58
CA VAL A 76 -14.41 17.27 5.06
C VAL A 76 -15.25 17.74 3.87
N ALA A 77 -15.87 18.92 3.98
CA ALA A 77 -16.65 19.51 2.90
C ALA A 77 -15.82 19.85 1.65
N ALA A 78 -14.52 20.10 1.81
CA ALA A 78 -13.59 20.42 0.74
C ALA A 78 -12.92 19.17 0.10
N THR A 79 -13.27 17.96 0.54
CA THR A 79 -12.69 16.72 -0.01
C THR A 79 -13.09 16.47 -1.47
N ASP A 80 -12.21 15.84 -2.23
CA ASP A 80 -12.44 15.54 -3.65
C ASP A 80 -13.28 14.27 -3.87
N SER A 81 -13.57 13.97 -5.14
CA SER A 81 -14.34 12.78 -5.52
C SER A 81 -13.64 11.47 -5.13
N THR A 82 -12.30 11.41 -5.14
CA THR A 82 -11.56 10.19 -4.78
C THR A 82 -11.79 9.83 -3.31
N TYR A 83 -11.92 10.84 -2.43
CA TYR A 83 -12.31 10.64 -1.04
C TYR A 83 -13.78 10.22 -0.92
N GLN A 84 -14.67 10.95 -1.58
CA GLN A 84 -16.13 10.76 -1.44
C GLN A 84 -16.65 9.44 -2.05
N THR A 85 -15.94 8.85 -3.01
CA THR A 85 -16.32 7.57 -3.62
C THR A 85 -15.67 6.34 -2.95
N ASP A 86 -14.88 6.53 -1.90
CA ASP A 86 -14.28 5.39 -1.21
C ASP A 86 -15.33 4.56 -0.45
N ILE A 87 -15.11 3.25 -0.35
CA ILE A 87 -16.02 2.37 0.39
C ILE A 87 -16.10 2.68 1.90
N ALA A 88 -15.09 3.36 2.45
CA ALA A 88 -15.09 3.81 3.85
C ALA A 88 -15.80 5.16 4.04
N TYR A 89 -16.18 5.84 2.96
CA TYR A 89 -16.88 7.12 3.03
C TYR A 89 -18.30 6.94 3.57
N SER A 90 -18.72 7.92 4.35
CA SER A 90 -20.09 8.08 4.85
C SER A 90 -20.40 9.57 4.92
N ALA A 91 -21.60 9.99 4.52
CA ALA A 91 -22.03 11.37 4.65
C ALA A 91 -22.11 11.82 6.13
N SER A 92 -22.25 10.87 7.05
CA SER A 92 -22.29 11.12 8.50
C SER A 92 -20.90 10.97 9.14
N GLN A 93 -19.87 11.63 8.58
CA GLN A 93 -18.54 11.68 9.18
C GLN A 93 -18.61 12.30 10.59
N VAL A 94 -17.88 11.74 11.54
CA VAL A 94 -17.65 12.37 12.84
C VAL A 94 -16.74 13.57 12.64
N SER A 95 -17.34 14.76 12.63
CA SER A 95 -16.61 16.01 12.38
C SER A 95 -17.01 17.14 13.33
N GLN A 96 -16.06 18.02 13.61
CA GLN A 96 -16.22 19.25 14.38
C GLN A 96 -15.14 20.25 13.93
N ALA A 97 -15.29 21.54 14.23
CA ALA A 97 -14.23 22.52 13.99
C ALA A 97 -12.92 22.12 14.73
N CYS A 98 -11.82 22.04 13.99
CA CYS A 98 -10.50 21.75 14.54
C CYS A 98 -9.60 22.99 14.50
N SER A 99 -9.17 23.47 15.67
CA SER A 99 -8.29 24.64 15.79
C SER A 99 -7.21 24.40 16.85
N PRO A 100 -5.91 24.42 16.48
CA PRO A 100 -5.39 24.56 15.12
C PRO A 100 -5.69 23.31 14.27
N LEU A 101 -5.76 23.49 12.94
CA LEU A 101 -5.91 22.36 12.02
C LEU A 101 -4.63 21.50 12.06
N VAL A 102 -4.77 20.27 12.57
CA VAL A 102 -3.69 19.29 12.70
C VAL A 102 -3.93 18.10 11.79
N ALA A 103 -2.87 17.35 11.47
CA ALA A 103 -2.93 16.16 10.60
C ALA A 103 -3.91 15.07 11.04
N ALA A 104 -4.32 15.02 12.32
CA ALA A 104 -5.34 14.10 12.82
C ALA A 104 -6.78 14.59 12.58
N CYS A 105 -6.98 15.87 12.27
CA CYS A 105 -8.28 16.42 11.89
C CYS A 105 -8.43 16.54 10.37
N THR A 106 -7.33 16.54 9.62
CA THR A 106 -7.37 16.69 8.17
C THR A 106 -7.81 15.37 7.50
N PRO A 107 -8.96 15.35 6.81
CA PRO A 107 -9.52 14.13 6.21
C PRO A 107 -8.69 13.59 5.06
N SER A 108 -8.05 14.46 4.28
CA SER A 108 -7.16 14.07 3.18
C SER A 108 -5.91 14.92 3.21
N GLN A 109 -4.75 14.28 3.20
CA GLN A 109 -3.46 14.95 3.24
C GLN A 109 -2.41 14.19 2.44
N THR A 110 -1.40 14.91 1.94
CA THR A 110 -0.23 14.29 1.32
C THR A 110 0.89 14.22 2.35
N VAL A 111 1.43 13.02 2.58
CA VAL A 111 2.52 12.74 3.52
C VAL A 111 3.68 12.10 2.76
N THR A 112 4.90 12.52 3.05
CA THR A 112 6.11 11.86 2.53
C THR A 112 6.47 10.68 3.43
N GLY A 113 6.53 9.48 2.86
CA GLY A 113 6.93 8.27 3.56
C GLY A 113 8.44 8.22 3.83
N PRO A 114 8.91 7.31 4.71
CA PRO A 114 10.32 7.10 5.00
C PRO A 114 11.19 6.77 3.77
N ASP A 115 10.54 6.31 2.71
CA ASP A 115 11.17 5.90 1.46
C ASP A 115 11.29 7.06 0.44
N GLY A 116 10.92 8.28 0.86
CA GLY A 116 11.02 9.52 0.08
C GLY A 116 9.88 9.73 -0.91
N ARG A 117 8.90 8.82 -1.00
CA ARG A 117 7.73 9.01 -1.88
C ARG A 117 6.60 9.70 -1.16
N SER A 118 5.80 10.44 -1.92
CA SER A 118 4.57 11.05 -1.41
C SER A 118 3.43 10.03 -1.46
N TYR A 119 2.60 10.07 -0.44
CA TYR A 119 1.42 9.25 -0.26
C TYR A 119 0.24 10.14 0.07
N ARG A 120 -0.92 9.85 -0.52
CA ARG A 120 -2.17 10.44 -0.09
C ARG A 120 -2.75 9.61 1.04
N VAL A 121 -2.96 10.22 2.19
CA VAL A 121 -3.55 9.61 3.38
C VAL A 121 -4.94 10.18 3.56
N ASP A 122 -5.95 9.35 3.36
CA ASP A 122 -7.34 9.69 3.65
C ASP A 122 -7.77 9.03 4.96
N THR A 123 -8.41 9.79 5.85
CA THR A 123 -9.00 9.26 7.07
C THR A 123 -10.50 9.47 7.06
N TYR A 124 -11.24 8.41 7.39
CA TYR A 124 -12.68 8.40 7.55
C TYR A 124 -13.01 8.05 8.99
N ILE A 125 -13.93 8.77 9.62
CA ILE A 125 -14.34 8.50 10.99
C ILE A 125 -15.87 8.40 11.01
N VAL A 126 -16.37 7.24 11.42
CA VAL A 126 -17.81 6.96 11.52
C VAL A 126 -18.15 6.37 12.87
N TRP A 127 -19.36 6.59 13.34
CA TRP A 127 -19.90 5.81 14.45
C TRP A 127 -20.27 4.41 13.97
N THR A 128 -19.88 3.39 14.73
CA THR A 128 -20.33 2.02 14.53
C THR A 128 -20.73 1.43 15.88
N THR A 129 -21.71 0.54 15.88
CA THR A 129 -22.17 -0.15 17.09
C THR A 129 -21.96 -1.64 16.90
N PRO A 130 -20.93 -2.24 17.51
CA PRO A 130 -20.72 -3.67 17.51
C PRO A 130 -21.92 -4.39 18.13
N THR A 131 -22.22 -5.61 17.67
CA THR A 131 -23.32 -6.42 18.22
C THR A 131 -23.11 -6.65 19.72
N GLY A 132 -24.07 -6.19 20.53
CA GLY A 132 -23.99 -6.31 21.99
C GLY A 132 -23.04 -5.33 22.67
N GLY A 133 -22.51 -4.34 21.95
CA GLY A 133 -21.58 -3.33 22.47
C GLY A 133 -22.15 -1.90 22.46
N ALA A 134 -21.39 -0.97 23.05
CA ALA A 134 -21.66 0.46 22.99
C ALA A 134 -21.21 1.06 21.64
N PRO A 135 -21.74 2.23 21.23
CA PRO A 135 -21.25 2.95 20.06
C PRO A 135 -19.77 3.30 20.20
N VAL A 136 -18.98 2.98 19.18
CA VAL A 136 -17.55 3.29 19.08
C VAL A 136 -17.28 4.12 17.83
N LYS A 137 -16.19 4.89 17.84
CA LYS A 137 -15.70 5.58 16.65
C LYS A 137 -14.81 4.62 15.88
N GLN A 138 -15.17 4.32 14.64
CA GLN A 138 -14.33 3.58 13.70
C GLN A 138 -13.55 4.56 12.84
N VAL A 139 -12.24 4.53 12.97
CA VAL A 139 -11.29 5.28 12.15
C VAL A 139 -10.77 4.35 11.07
N THR A 140 -10.98 4.72 9.82
CA THR A 140 -10.43 4.02 8.65
C THR A 140 -9.40 4.92 7.98
N VAL A 141 -8.15 4.47 7.90
CA VAL A 141 -7.08 5.16 7.18
C VAL A 141 -6.83 4.42 5.88
N VAL A 142 -6.85 5.15 4.77
CA VAL A 142 -6.59 4.63 3.43
C VAL A 142 -5.44 5.38 2.80
N VAL A 143 -4.39 4.65 2.44
CA VAL A 143 -3.19 5.22 1.81
C VAL A 143 -3.21 4.90 0.33
N ARG A 144 -3.06 5.93 -0.49
CA ARG A 144 -3.06 5.87 -1.95
C ARG A 144 -1.83 6.51 -2.54
N LYS A 145 -1.56 6.15 -3.79
CA LYS A 145 -0.60 6.90 -4.61
C LYS A 145 -1.17 8.29 -4.94
N PRO A 146 -0.39 9.38 -4.83
CA PRO A 146 -0.86 10.73 -5.17
C PRO A 146 -1.38 10.80 -6.61
N GLY A 147 -2.51 11.47 -6.80
CA GLY A 147 -3.15 11.62 -8.11
C GLY A 147 -3.76 10.34 -8.70
N SER A 148 -3.77 9.23 -7.94
CA SER A 148 -4.37 7.96 -8.36
C SER A 148 -5.39 7.45 -7.33
N PRO A 149 -6.52 6.86 -7.75
CA PRO A 149 -7.44 6.19 -6.83
C PRO A 149 -6.89 4.85 -6.31
N THR A 150 -5.75 4.38 -6.78
CA THR A 150 -5.15 3.10 -6.36
C THR A 150 -4.81 3.09 -4.88
N VAL A 151 -5.49 2.21 -4.14
CA VAL A 151 -5.22 1.93 -2.72
C VAL A 151 -3.99 1.03 -2.58
N LEU A 152 -3.05 1.45 -1.74
CA LEU A 152 -1.82 0.73 -1.42
C LEU A 152 -1.89 0.03 -0.06
N ALA A 153 -2.60 0.64 0.89
CA ALA A 153 -2.86 0.09 2.22
C ALA A 153 -4.18 0.65 2.79
N ARG A 154 -4.84 -0.14 3.63
CA ARG A 154 -6.00 0.28 4.42
C ARG A 154 -5.90 -0.32 5.81
N VAL A 155 -6.08 0.52 6.82
CA VAL A 155 -6.06 0.11 8.23
C VAL A 155 -7.32 0.65 8.90
N VAL A 156 -7.90 -0.14 9.78
CA VAL A 156 -9.10 0.22 10.55
C VAL A 156 -8.79 0.07 12.03
N SER A 157 -9.20 1.05 12.83
CA SER A 157 -9.17 0.98 14.29
C SER A 157 -10.47 1.48 14.86
N THR A 158 -10.92 0.89 15.95
CA THR A 158 -12.05 1.39 16.73
C THR A 158 -11.56 2.03 18.03
N ALA A 159 -12.26 3.05 18.50
CA ALA A 159 -12.04 3.69 19.79
C ALA A 159 -13.36 3.74 20.55
N GLY A 160 -13.38 3.16 21.76
CA GLY A 160 -14.50 3.27 22.70
C GLY A 160 -14.34 4.45 23.65
N ALA A 161 -15.42 4.85 24.30
CA ALA A 161 -15.38 5.93 25.31
C ALA A 161 -14.79 5.47 26.66
N ASP A 162 -14.71 4.16 26.89
CA ASP A 162 -14.39 3.54 28.17
C ASP A 162 -12.87 3.34 28.41
N PHE A 163 -12.00 4.01 27.63
CA PHE A 163 -10.54 3.94 27.71
C PHE A 163 -9.91 5.32 27.77
#